data_AF-E2BV39-F1
#
_entry.id   AF-E2BV39-F1
#
_cell.length_a   1.000
_cell.length_b   1.000
_cell.length_c   1.000
_cell.angle_alpha   90.00
_cell.angle_beta   90.00
_cell.angle_gamma   90.00
#
_symmetry.space_group_name_H-M   'P 1'
#
loop_
_entity.id
_entity.type
_entity.pdbx_description
1 polymer ?
#
loop_
_entity_poly.entity_id
_entity_poly.type
_entity_poly.pdbx_seq_one_letter_code
_entity_poly.pdbx_strand_id
1 'polypeptide(L)'
;FIVDSGSDINIIKTSVINSNLQVNTNHTLSMQGISPEPVKTLGSVTITLLGKPTEFHLAPYNFGFPNRGILGSTFFKLHNANIDY
;
A
#
# COMPACT_ATOMS: atom_id res chain seq x y z
N PHE A 1 3.69 5.91 -7.81
CA PHE A 1 3.97 5.20 -6.55
C PHE A 1 5.44 5.43 -6.20
N ILE A 2 5.81 5.41 -4.93
CA ILE A 2 7.20 5.18 -4.52
C ILE A 2 7.43 3.67 -4.56
N VAL A 3 8.59 3.24 -5.03
CA VAL A 3 9.07 1.86 -4.96
C VAL A 3 9.97 1.79 -3.73
N ASP A 4 9.56 1.06 -2.70
CA ASP A 4 10.23 1.06 -1.39
C ASP A 4 10.42 -0.37 -0.87
N SER A 5 11.66 -0.88 -0.94
CA SER A 5 11.99 -2.22 -0.43
C SER A 5 12.02 -2.30 1.09
N GLY A 6 12.05 -1.15 1.78
CA GLY A 6 11.95 -1.07 3.24
C GLY A 6 10.50 -1.10 3.74
N SER A 7 9.51 -1.00 2.86
CA SER A 7 8.11 -1.15 3.21
C SER A 7 7.65 -2.59 2.98
N ASP A 8 7.03 -3.24 3.95
CA ASP A 8 6.58 -4.63 3.79
C ASP A 8 5.34 -4.76 2.89
N ILE A 9 4.44 -3.78 2.97
CA ILE A 9 3.13 -3.83 2.33
C ILE A 9 2.98 -2.75 1.26
N ASN A 10 2.02 -2.95 0.35
CA ASN A 10 1.64 -1.88 -0.57
C ASN A 10 0.62 -0.96 0.11
N ILE A 11 0.82 0.34 -0.06
CA ILE A 11 -0.02 1.37 0.56
C ILE A 11 -0.56 2.28 -0.52
N ILE A 12 -1.84 2.64 -0.43
CA ILE A 12 -2.47 3.59 -1.33
C ILE A 12 -3.33 4.58 -0.55
N LYS A 13 -3.33 5.85 -0.95
CA LYS A 13 -4.19 6.84 -0.31
C LYS A 13 -5.64 6.62 -0.70
N THR A 14 -6.55 6.88 0.24
CA THR A 14 -7.99 6.81 -0.05
C THR A 14 -8.43 7.81 -1.12
N SER A 15 -7.76 8.95 -1.27
CA SER A 15 -8.09 9.97 -2.29
C SER A 15 -7.92 9.51 -3.73
N VAL A 16 -7.20 8.42 -3.98
CA VAL A 16 -7.02 7.87 -5.34
C VAL A 16 -7.88 6.65 -5.60
N ILE A 17 -8.63 6.17 -4.60
CA ILE A 17 -9.56 5.06 -4.76
C ILE A 17 -10.89 5.61 -5.28
N ASN A 18 -11.37 5.08 -6.39
CA ASN A 18 -12.68 5.38 -6.94
C ASN A 18 -13.78 4.73 -6.05
N SER A 19 -14.92 5.39 -5.88
CA SER A 19 -16.05 4.92 -5.07
C SER A 19 -16.61 3.56 -5.49
N ASN A 20 -16.31 3.11 -6.71
CA ASN A 20 -16.78 1.83 -7.24
C ASN A 20 -15.91 0.63 -6.83
N LEU A 21 -14.75 0.85 -6.21
CA LEU A 21 -13.89 -0.23 -5.72
C LEU A 21 -14.42 -0.75 -4.39
N GLN A 22 -14.63 -2.07 -4.30
CA GLN A 22 -14.98 -2.71 -3.04
C GLN A 22 -13.76 -2.71 -2.12
N VAL A 23 -13.86 -1.95 -1.02
CA VAL A 23 -12.86 -1.93 0.03
C VAL A 23 -13.25 -2.96 1.09
N ASN A 24 -12.33 -3.86 1.41
CA ASN A 24 -12.49 -4.77 2.53
C ASN A 24 -12.08 -4.06 3.83
N THR A 25 -13.06 -3.53 4.55
CA THR A 25 -12.87 -2.81 5.82
C THR A 25 -12.55 -3.72 7.00
N ASN A 26 -12.72 -5.04 6.86
CA ASN A 26 -12.37 -6.00 7.90
C ASN A 26 -10.88 -6.36 7.88
N HIS A 27 -10.22 -6.16 6.73
CA HIS A 27 -8.80 -6.42 6.56
C HIS A 27 -7.99 -5.14 6.77
N THR A 28 -7.73 -4.81 8.04
CA THR A 28 -6.95 -3.65 8.46
C THR A 28 -5.65 -4.09 9.12
N LEU A 29 -4.59 -3.30 8.92
CA LEU A 29 -3.28 -3.48 9.54
C LEU A 29 -2.88 -2.22 10.31
N SER A 30 -1.99 -2.41 11.28
CA SER A 30 -1.30 -1.32 11.96
C SER A 30 0.10 -1.17 11.36
N MET A 31 0.42 0.00 10.81
CA MET A 31 1.71 0.29 10.21
C MET A 31 2.57 1.06 11.20
N GLN A 32 3.77 0.55 11.47
CA GLN A 32 4.77 1.24 12.28
C GLN A 32 5.88 1.76 11.35
N GLY A 33 6.08 3.07 11.36
CA GLY A 33 7.16 3.72 10.63
C GLY A 33 8.16 4.36 11.60
N ILE A 34 8.75 5.47 11.18
CA ILE A 34 9.64 6.30 12.01
C ILE A 34 8.85 7.11 13.06
N SER A 35 7.55 7.37 12.79
CA SER A 35 6.65 8.02 13.74
C SER A 35 6.50 7.19 15.02
N PRO A 36 6.49 7.80 16.22
CA PRO A 36 6.27 7.06 17.47
C PRO A 36 4.92 6.34 17.51
N GLU A 37 3.91 6.98 16.92
CA GLU A 37 2.55 6.44 16.91
C GLU A 37 2.33 5.59 15.64
N PRO A 38 1.82 4.34 15.80
CA PRO A 38 1.44 3.52 14.67
C PRO A 38 0.18 4.07 14.00
N VAL A 39 0.06 3.84 12.69
CA VAL A 39 -1.12 4.26 11.93
C VAL A 39 -1.87 3.05 11.41
N LYS A 40 -3.16 3.01 11.74
CA LYS A 40 -4.07 1.98 11.27
C LYS A 40 -4.57 2.27 9.85
N THR A 41 -4.55 1.26 8.98
CA THR A 41 -5.13 1.32 7.63
C THR A 41 -6.65 1.25 7.71
N LEU A 42 -7.35 1.82 6.74
CA LEU A 42 -8.82 1.81 6.69
C LEU A 42 -9.41 0.51 6.11
N GLY A 43 -8.58 -0.29 5.45
CA GLY A 43 -8.97 -1.55 4.82
C GLY A 43 -7.95 -1.96 3.78
N SER A 44 -8.33 -2.92 2.94
CA SER A 44 -7.57 -3.32 1.76
C SER A 44 -8.42 -3.31 0.50
N VAL A 45 -7.75 -3.18 -0.64
CA VAL A 45 -8.33 -3.28 -1.97
C VAL A 45 -7.37 -4.05 -2.87
N THR A 46 -7.90 -4.89 -3.74
CA THR A 46 -7.11 -5.55 -4.79
C THR A 46 -7.26 -4.78 -6.09
N ILE A 47 -6.14 -4.33 -6.65
CA ILE A 47 -6.07 -3.62 -7.92
C ILE A 47 -5.14 -4.40 -8.84
N THR A 48 -5.52 -4.57 -10.11
CA THR A 48 -4.62 -5.16 -11.10
C THR A 48 -3.56 -4.14 -11.47
N LEU A 49 -2.30 -4.45 -11.17
CA LEU A 49 -1.15 -3.63 -11.50
C LEU A 49 -0.13 -4.50 -12.25
N LEU A 50 0.34 -4.02 -13.41
CA LEU A 50 1.24 -4.76 -14.30
C LEU A 50 0.74 -6.19 -14.63
N GLY A 51 -0.57 -6.34 -14.81
CA GLY A 51 -1.20 -7.62 -15.15
C GLY A 51 -1.35 -8.60 -13.97
N LYS A 52 -0.97 -8.22 -12.74
CA LYS A 52 -1.14 -9.07 -11.55
C LYS A 52 -2.09 -8.44 -10.53
N PRO A 53 -3.02 -9.23 -9.93
CA PRO A 53 -3.80 -8.79 -8.78
C PRO A 53 -2.85 -8.42 -7.64
N THR A 54 -2.89 -7.16 -7.23
CA THR A 54 -2.01 -6.60 -6.20
C THR A 54 -2.87 -6.05 -5.09
N GLU A 55 -2.67 -6.54 -3.87
CA GLU A 55 -3.33 -6.00 -2.68
C GLU A 55 -2.66 -4.70 -2.25
N PHE A 56 -3.47 -3.70 -1.92
CA PHE A 56 -3.08 -2.44 -1.31
C PHE A 56 -3.86 -2.20 -0.03
N HIS A 57 -3.17 -1.73 1.00
CA HIS A 57 -3.81 -1.21 2.20
C HIS A 57 -4.07 0.28 2.07
N LEU A 58 -5.27 0.70 2.49
CA LEU A 58 -5.71 2.08 2.39
C LEU A 58 -5.18 2.90 3.56
N ALA A 59 -4.30 3.86 3.26
CA ALA A 59 -3.86 4.85 4.23
C ALA A 59 -4.89 5.99 4.36
N PRO A 60 -5.04 6.58 5.56
CA PRO A 60 -5.79 7.81 5.75
C PRO A 60 -5.36 8.92 4.80
N TYR A 61 -6.28 9.79 4.40
CA TYR A 61 -6.02 10.87 3.45
C TYR A 61 -4.87 11.81 3.87
N ASN A 62 -4.78 12.09 5.17
CA ASN A 62 -3.79 12.97 5.79
C ASN A 62 -2.44 12.29 6.07
N PHE A 63 -2.23 11.05 5.59
CA PHE A 63 -1.00 10.33 5.85
C PHE A 63 0.20 10.92 5.06
N GLY A 64 1.31 11.08 5.77
CA GLY A 64 2.38 12.05 5.48
C GLY A 64 3.39 11.68 4.39
N PHE A 65 2.99 11.04 3.29
CA PHE A 65 3.85 10.89 2.11
C PHE A 65 3.31 11.68 0.91
N PRO A 66 4.16 12.36 0.10
CA PRO A 66 3.69 13.24 -0.98
C PRO A 66 3.08 12.47 -2.17
N ASN A 67 3.44 11.20 -2.32
CA ASN A 67 2.99 10.37 -3.44
C ASN A 67 1.57 9.79 -3.24
N ARG A 68 1.03 9.17 -4.31
CA ARG A 68 -0.30 8.52 -4.28
C ARG A 68 -0.32 7.18 -3.53
N GLY A 69 0.84 6.53 -3.40
CA GLY A 69 1.01 5.25 -2.74
C GLY A 69 2.45 4.76 -2.75
N ILE A 70 2.70 3.66 -2.04
CA ILE A 70 3.97 2.96 -1.88
C ILE A 70 3.79 1.51 -2.39
N LEU A 71 4.74 1.02 -3.18
CA LEU A 71 4.87 -0.39 -3.52
C LEU A 71 5.96 -0.99 -2.64
N GLY A 72 5.56 -1.91 -1.78
CA GLY A 72 6.41 -2.56 -0.81
C GLY A 72 7.00 -3.87 -1.33
N SER A 73 7.76 -4.52 -0.45
CA SER A 73 8.43 -5.80 -0.71
C SER A 73 7.46 -6.91 -1.11
N THR A 74 6.20 -6.88 -0.66
CA THR A 74 5.15 -7.80 -1.12
C THR A 74 4.92 -7.72 -2.63
N PHE A 75 4.92 -6.51 -3.22
CA PHE A 75 4.81 -6.34 -4.67
C PHE A 75 6.05 -6.86 -5.41
N PHE A 76 7.24 -6.66 -4.84
CA PHE A 76 8.50 -7.14 -5.44
C PHE A 76 8.57 -8.67 -5.46
N LYS A 77 8.20 -9.31 -4.34
CA LYS A 77 8.09 -10.77 -4.26
C LYS A 77 7.08 -11.31 -5.27
N LEU A 78 5.92 -10.67 -5.42
CA LEU A 78 4.91 -11.05 -6.41
C LEU A 78 5.45 -10.99 -7.86
N HIS A 79 6.42 -10.11 -8.13
CA HIS A 79 7.01 -9.91 -9.46
C HIS A 79 8.40 -10.52 -9.62
N ASN A 80 8.91 -11.27 -8.64
CA ASN A 80 10.28 -11.79 -8.61
C ASN A 80 11.32 -10.69 -8.89
N ALA A 81 11.08 -9.48 -8.38
CA ALA A 81 11.97 -8.35 -8.60
C ALA A 81 13.28 -8.55 -7.80
N ASN A 82 14.40 -8.17 -8.41
CA ASN A 82 15.71 -8.20 -7.81
C ASN A 82 16.28 -6.78 -7.68
N ILE A 83 17.06 -6.54 -6.62
CA ILE A 83 17.90 -5.35 -6.51
C ILE A 83 19.30 -5.78 -6.94
N ASP A 84 19.77 -5.22 -8.05
CA ASP A 84 21.07 -5.51 -8.64
C ASP A 84 21.98 -4.28 -8.49
N TYR A 85 23.20 -4.46 -7.97
CA TYR A 85 24.11 -3.40 -7.53
C TYR A 85 25.53 -3.56 -8.09
#